data_AF-A0A2I0QDM4-F1
#
_entry.id   AF-A0A2I0QDM4-F1
#
_cell.length_a   1.000
_cell.length_b   1.000
_cell.length_c   1.000
_cell.angle_alpha   90.00
_cell.angle_beta   90.00
_cell.angle_gamma   90.00
#
_symmetry.space_group_name_H-M   'P 1'
#
loop_
_entity.id
_entity.type
_entity.pdbx_description
1 polymer ?
#
loop_
_entity_poly.entity_id
_entity_poly.type
_entity_poly.pdbx_seq_one_letter_code
_entity_poly.pdbx_strand_id
1 'polypeptide(L)' 'VDVVGGKTGNMYEKNVVEPLKVKIQALKSATEAVDMILRIDDVIASTKRGGSMPGM' A
#
# COMPACT_ATOMS: atom_id res chain seq x y z
N VAL A 1 12.96 14.29 3.39
CA VAL A 1 12.72 15.58 2.71
C VAL A 1 11.65 16.31 3.49
N ASP A 2 11.83 17.60 3.75
CA ASP A 2 10.77 18.42 4.33
C ASP A 2 9.72 18.70 3.25
N VAL A 3 8.51 18.19 3.46
CA VAL A 3 7.40 18.37 2.51
C VAL A 3 6.77 19.76 2.58
N VAL A 4 6.92 20.49 3.70
CA VAL A 4 6.41 21.86 3.86
C VAL A 4 7.40 22.86 3.28
N GLY A 5 8.69 22.71 3.61
CA GLY A 5 9.77 23.58 3.13
C GLY A 5 10.28 23.26 1.71
N GLY A 6 9.85 22.14 1.12
CA GLY A 6 10.22 21.72 -0.24
C GLY A 6 11.71 21.42 -0.46
N LYS A 7 12.49 21.26 0.61
CA LYS A 7 13.95 21.06 0.56
C LYS A 7 14.36 19.91 1.48
N THR A 8 15.56 19.40 1.28
CA THR A 8 16.20 18.49 2.24
C THR A 8 16.51 19.23 3.54
N GLY A 9 16.24 18.60 4.68
CA GLY A 9 16.53 19.14 5.99
C GLY A 9 16.54 18.03 7.04
N ASN A 10 17.06 18.34 8.23
CA ASN A 10 17.07 17.42 9.36
C ASN A 10 15.65 17.29 9.94
N MET A 11 15.09 16.07 9.93
CA MET A 11 13.73 15.83 10.43
C MET A 11 13.66 15.81 11.96
N TYR A 12 14.76 15.45 12.62
CA TYR A 12 14.84 15.41 14.08
C TYR A 12 14.81 16.83 14.68
N GLU A 13 15.59 17.76 14.11
CA GLU A 13 15.57 19.18 14.51
C GLU A 13 14.19 19.83 14.28
N LYS A 14 13.44 19.34 13.28
CA LYS A 14 12.08 19.78 12.98
C LYS A 14 11.01 19.08 13.84
N ASN A 15 11.42 18.24 14.80
CA ASN A 15 10.54 17.43 15.65
C ASN A 15 9.56 16.54 14.85
N VAL A 16 9.93 16.17 13.62
CA VAL A 16 9.16 15.24 12.79
C VAL A 16 9.72 13.85 13.05
N VAL A 17 9.08 13.12 13.96
CA VAL A 17 9.46 11.76 14.36
C VAL A 17 8.29 10.80 14.18
N GLU A 18 8.61 9.54 13.96
CA GLU A 18 7.61 8.50 13.77
C GLU A 18 7.94 7.26 14.62
N PRO A 19 6.91 6.52 15.09
CA PRO A 19 7.15 5.35 15.91
C PRO A 19 7.84 4.24 15.12
N LEU A 20 8.97 3.75 15.64
CA LEU A 20 9.75 2.68 15.01
C LEU A 20 8.89 1.45 14.67
N LYS A 21 7.99 1.07 15.57
CA LYS A 21 7.08 -0.07 15.40
C LYS A 21 6.21 0.07 14.15
N VAL A 22 5.66 1.26 13.90
CA VAL A 22 4.80 1.54 12.75
C VAL A 22 5.59 1.45 11.46
N LYS A 23 6.83 1.97 11.44
CA LYS A 23 7.69 1.89 10.25
C LYS A 23 8.07 0.46 9.89
N ILE A 24 8.44 -0.34 10.90
CA ILE A 24 8.75 -1.76 10.71
C ILE A 24 7.53 -2.51 10.20
N GLN A 25 6.35 -2.27 10.80
CA GLN A 25 5.12 -2.93 10.37
C GLN A 25 4.75 -2.55 8.93
N ALA A 26 4.85 -1.28 8.55
CA ALA A 26 4.57 -0.82 7.20
C ALA A 26 5.48 -1.50 6.16
N LEU A 27 6.78 -1.63 6.46
CA LEU A 27 7.74 -2.36 5.61
C LEU A 27 7.38 -3.84 5.48
N LYS A 28 7.07 -4.52 6.59
CA LYS A 28 6.68 -5.94 6.57
C LYS A 28 5.42 -6.16 5.74
N SER A 29 4.38 -5.36 6.00
CA SER A 29 3.11 -5.46 5.28
C SER A 29 3.26 -5.16 3.79
N ALA A 30 4.05 -4.15 3.42
CA ALA A 30 4.35 -3.87 2.02
C ALA A 30 5.09 -5.04 1.35
N THR A 31 6.06 -5.64 2.04
CA THR A 31 6.83 -6.78 1.52
C THR A 31 5.94 -8.01 1.33
N GLU A 32 5.10 -8.34 2.30
CA GLU A 32 4.14 -9.46 2.20
C GLU A 32 3.14 -9.24 1.06
N ALA A 33 2.63 -8.02 0.89
CA ALA A 33 1.73 -7.70 -0.22
C ALA A 33 2.43 -7.82 -1.58
N VAL A 34 3.67 -7.34 -1.71
CA VAL A 34 4.44 -7.45 -2.95
C VAL A 34 4.79 -8.90 -3.25
N ASP A 35 5.18 -9.69 -2.25
CA ASP A 35 5.43 -11.13 -2.40
C ASP A 35 4.17 -11.86 -2.89
N MET A 36 2.99 -11.51 -2.37
CA MET A 36 1.72 -12.04 -2.88
C MET A 36 1.50 -11.67 -4.35
N ILE A 37 1.73 -10.42 -4.74
CA ILE A 37 1.54 -9.95 -6.12
C ILE A 37 2.51 -10.65 -7.09
N LEU A 38 3.79 -10.76 -6.72
CA LEU A 38 4.82 -11.38 -7.58
C LEU A 38 4.62 -12.88 -7.79
N ARG A 39 3.90 -13.56 -6.89
CA ARG A 39 3.56 -14.99 -7.00
C ARG A 39 2.29 -15.25 -7.81
N ILE A 40 1.57 -14.21 -8.25
CA ILE A 40 0.39 -14.40 -9.08
C ILE A 40 0.85 -14.70 -10.51
N ASP A 41 0.63 -15.93 -10.96
CA ASP A 41 0.92 -16.34 -12.33
C ASP A 41 -0.20 -15.90 -13.29
N ASP A 42 -1.46 -16.09 -12.91
CA ASP A 42 -2.63 -15.70 -13.71
C ASP A 42 -3.75 -15.11 -12.84
N VAL A 43 -4.36 -14.03 -13.32
CA VAL A 43 -5.54 -13.41 -12.72
C VAL A 43 -6.79 -13.89 -13.46
N ILE A 44 -7.61 -14.73 -12.81
CA ILE A 44 -8.94 -15.08 -13.35
C ILE A 44 -9.93 -13.99 -12.94
N ALA A 45 -10.13 -13.01 -13.81
CA ALA A 45 -11.14 -11.99 -13.63
C ALA A 45 -12.53 -12.57 -13.93
N SER A 46 -13.37 -12.72 -12.90
CA SER A 46 -14.79 -12.98 -13.14
C SER A 46 -15.44 -11.68 -13.63
N THR A 47 -15.86 -11.63 -14.90
CA THR A 47 -16.82 -10.62 -15.32
C THR A 47 -18.06 -10.82 -14.46
N LYS A 48 -18.35 -9.88 -13.56
CA LYS A 48 -19.71 -9.74 -13.04
C LYS A 48 -20.59 -9.53 -14.27
N ARG A 49 -21.31 -10.57 -14.69
CA ARG A 49 -22.51 -10.36 -15.52
C ARG A 49 -23.36 -9.43 -14.69
N GLY A 50 -23.40 -8.16 -15.09
CA GLY A 50 -24.36 -7.19 -14.55
C GLY A 50 -25.72 -7.86 -14.57
N GLY A 51 -26.45 -7.71 -13.46
CA GLY A 51 -27.66 -8.46 -13.20
C GLY A 51 -28.57 -8.56 -14.42
N SER A 52 -28.81 -9.77 -14.86
CA SER A 52 -30.15 -10.16 -15.28
C SER A 52 -30.43 -11.47 -14.59
N MET A 53 -31.43 -11.49 -13.72
CA MET A 53 -32.30 -12.65 -13.64
C MET A 53 -33.14 -12.61 -14.93
N PRO A 54 -33.00 -13.58 -15.83
CA PRO A 54 -34.00 -13.81 -16.86
C PRO A 54 -34.95 -14.88 -16.31
N GLY A 55 -36.16 -14.43 -15.98
CA GLY A 55 -37.37 -15.19 -15.67
C GLY A 55 -37.25 -16.68 -15.36
N MET A 56 -37.48 -17.02 -14.09
CA MET A 56 -38.42 -18.05 -13.63
C MET A 56 -38.73 -17.82 -12.16
#